data_AF-X0WVA6-F1
#
_entry.id   AF-X0WVA6-F1
#
_cell.length_a   1.000
_cell.length_b   1.000
_cell.length_c   1.000
_cell.angle_alpha   90.00
_cell.angle_beta   90.00
_cell.angle_gamma   90.00
#
_symmetry.space_group_name_H-M   'P 1'
#
loop_
_entity.id
_entity.type
_entity.pdbx_description
1 polymer ?
#
loop_
_entity_poly.entity_id
_entity_poly.type
_entity_poly.pdbx_seq_one_letter_code
_entity_poly.pdbx_strand_id
1 'polypeptide(L)'
;GRPVKVYYSKDEHFGAFVLRLGSRFCGKIGVKKDGTVTAVSGEWLVDTGAFSDMAQAQIAVGCGEAQLMLRCQNWDFKTKLICTNRSASGIVRGFGGHELNAALSPLLQEIMKKASLDPVQFFKKNYVKPGEGYTWREGKHWVCRGTDYSGTIDCGAQAFGWKDKWRGWLQPTETRGVKRIGVGVGIHGNTDVGEDESEAYVRLNPDATATIHVSISESGMGQRSNLCKMAAEVLQIPIERVNITPADTLVNP
;
A
#
# COMPACT_ATOMS: atom_id res chain seq x y z
N GLY A 1 -0.15 -32.28 31.69
CA GLY A 1 -0.27 -32.22 30.23
C GLY A 1 1.05 -32.58 29.57
N ARG A 2 1.06 -32.87 28.25
CA ARG A 2 2.28 -33.13 27.46
C ARG A 2 2.40 -32.05 26.36
N PRO A 3 3.62 -31.64 25.94
CA PRO A 3 3.80 -30.70 24.84
C PRO A 3 3.23 -31.22 23.51
N VAL A 4 2.66 -30.33 22.71
CA VAL A 4 2.08 -30.63 21.38
C VAL A 4 2.63 -29.63 20.36
N LYS A 5 2.94 -30.10 19.15
CA LYS A 5 3.36 -29.27 18.02
C LYS A 5 2.45 -29.53 16.83
N VAL A 6 2.01 -28.46 16.16
CA VAL A 6 1.21 -28.51 14.93
C VAL A 6 1.99 -27.82 13.82
N TYR A 7 1.99 -28.42 12.63
CA TYR A 7 2.48 -27.82 11.39
C TYR A 7 1.56 -28.25 10.26
N TYR A 8 1.41 -27.39 9.26
CA TYR A 8 0.53 -27.63 8.12
C TYR A 8 1.33 -28.10 6.90
N SER A 9 0.76 -29.01 6.13
CA SER A 9 1.08 -29.19 4.72
C SER A 9 0.67 -27.96 3.90
N LYS A 10 1.11 -27.88 2.65
CA LYS A 10 0.77 -26.72 1.79
C LYS A 10 -0.73 -26.64 1.50
N ASP A 11 -1.38 -27.78 1.32
CA ASP A 11 -2.81 -27.86 1.02
C ASP A 11 -3.64 -27.48 2.24
N GLU A 12 -3.28 -27.96 3.42
CA GLU A 12 -3.92 -27.55 4.68
C GLU A 12 -3.74 -26.05 4.93
N HIS A 13 -2.55 -25.50 4.65
CA HIS A 13 -2.31 -24.06 4.75
C HIS A 13 -3.23 -23.27 3.83
N PHE A 14 -3.39 -23.66 2.56
CA PHE A 14 -4.31 -22.99 1.64
C PHE A 14 -5.78 -23.12 2.05
N GLY A 15 -6.17 -24.22 2.69
CA GLY A 15 -7.53 -24.43 3.20
C GLY A 15 -7.82 -23.69 4.51
N ALA A 16 -6.82 -23.53 5.38
CA ALA A 16 -7.00 -22.99 6.73
C ALA A 16 -6.68 -21.49 6.85
N PHE A 17 -5.81 -20.94 6.00
CA PHE A 17 -5.40 -19.53 6.09
C PHE A 17 -6.29 -18.59 5.29
N VAL A 18 -6.16 -17.32 5.62
CA VAL A 18 -6.86 -16.21 4.98
C VAL A 18 -6.29 -15.88 3.60
N LEU A 19 -7.15 -15.37 2.72
CA LEU A 19 -6.81 -14.92 1.38
C LEU A 19 -6.86 -13.38 1.26
N ARG A 20 -6.45 -12.87 0.11
CA ARG A 20 -6.62 -11.45 -0.22
C ARG A 20 -8.10 -11.14 -0.45
N LEU A 21 -8.55 -9.96 -0.03
CA LEU A 21 -9.93 -9.49 -0.22
C LEU A 21 -10.36 -9.55 -1.70
N GLY A 22 -11.56 -10.04 -1.95
CA GLY A 22 -12.21 -9.87 -3.24
C GLY A 22 -12.69 -8.42 -3.39
N SER A 23 -12.44 -7.79 -4.53
CA SER A 23 -12.67 -6.35 -4.73
C SER A 23 -13.43 -6.09 -6.02
N ARG A 24 -14.53 -5.32 -5.93
CA ARG A 24 -15.25 -4.79 -7.10
C ARG A 24 -15.64 -3.34 -6.86
N PHE A 25 -15.31 -2.48 -7.82
CA PHE A 25 -15.71 -1.08 -7.80
C PHE A 25 -16.71 -0.82 -8.92
N CYS A 26 -17.79 -0.12 -8.61
CA CYS A 26 -18.74 0.40 -9.58
C CYS A 26 -18.97 1.88 -9.28
N GLY A 27 -18.68 2.76 -10.25
CA GLY A 27 -18.75 4.19 -10.00
C GLY A 27 -18.48 5.06 -11.22
N LYS A 28 -18.33 6.34 -10.94
CA LYS A 28 -18.09 7.42 -11.90
C LYS A 28 -16.96 8.30 -11.36
N ILE A 29 -16.06 8.70 -12.24
CA ILE A 29 -15.01 9.66 -11.94
C ILE A 29 -15.12 10.81 -12.93
N GLY A 30 -15.30 12.02 -12.41
CA GLY A 30 -15.35 13.25 -13.18
C GLY A 30 -13.93 13.76 -13.45
N VAL A 31 -13.61 13.99 -14.72
CA VAL A 31 -12.29 14.46 -15.16
C VAL A 31 -12.46 15.58 -16.19
N LYS A 32 -11.74 16.69 -16.00
CA LYS A 32 -11.68 17.80 -16.98
C LYS A 32 -10.87 17.38 -18.22
N LYS A 33 -11.03 18.12 -19.32
CA LYS A 33 -10.24 17.90 -20.55
C LYS A 33 -8.71 17.96 -20.32
N ASP A 34 -8.28 18.73 -19.33
CA ASP A 34 -6.86 18.86 -18.97
C ASP A 34 -6.36 17.72 -18.05
N GLY A 35 -7.21 16.72 -17.78
CA GLY A 35 -6.90 15.57 -16.94
C GLY A 35 -7.08 15.77 -15.44
N THR A 36 -7.57 16.93 -14.98
CA THR A 36 -7.83 17.18 -13.55
C THR A 36 -9.03 16.37 -13.07
N VAL A 37 -8.87 15.55 -12.03
CA VAL A 37 -9.98 14.87 -11.36
C VAL A 37 -10.79 15.87 -10.54
N THR A 38 -12.13 15.82 -10.67
CA THR A 38 -13.05 16.75 -10.01
C THR A 38 -14.08 16.08 -9.12
N ALA A 39 -14.38 14.80 -9.33
CA ALA A 39 -15.30 14.06 -8.48
C ALA A 39 -15.02 12.55 -8.57
N VAL A 40 -15.18 11.85 -7.45
CA VAL A 40 -15.20 10.38 -7.39
C VAL A 40 -16.47 9.96 -6.68
N SER A 41 -17.31 9.15 -7.33
CA SER A 41 -18.52 8.61 -6.72
C SER A 41 -18.69 7.14 -7.07
N GLY A 42 -19.13 6.32 -6.13
CA GLY A 42 -19.38 4.92 -6.40
C GLY A 42 -19.45 4.05 -5.15
N GLU A 43 -19.45 2.75 -5.41
CA GLU A 43 -19.52 1.70 -4.41
C GLU A 43 -18.37 0.71 -4.60
N TRP A 44 -17.68 0.43 -3.49
CA TRP A 44 -16.68 -0.63 -3.39
C TRP A 44 -17.24 -1.81 -2.60
N LEU A 45 -17.45 -2.91 -3.31
CA LEU A 45 -17.87 -4.19 -2.76
C LEU A 45 -16.64 -5.02 -2.41
N VAL A 46 -16.56 -5.48 -1.17
CA VAL A 46 -15.44 -6.23 -0.63
C VAL A 46 -15.91 -7.59 -0.12
N ASP A 47 -15.47 -8.68 -0.75
CA ASP A 47 -15.75 -10.04 -0.31
C ASP A 47 -14.72 -10.45 0.75
N THR A 48 -15.20 -10.71 1.97
CA THR A 48 -14.36 -11.15 3.09
C THR A 48 -14.31 -12.66 3.26
N GLY A 49 -15.05 -13.43 2.47
CA GLY A 49 -15.25 -14.85 2.75
C GLY A 49 -16.03 -15.08 4.06
N ALA A 50 -15.72 -16.18 4.74
CA ALA A 50 -16.49 -16.69 5.88
C ALA A 50 -16.57 -15.75 7.09
N PHE A 51 -15.55 -14.90 7.31
CA PHE A 51 -15.54 -13.93 8.40
C PHE A 51 -14.70 -12.70 8.01
N SER A 52 -14.91 -11.62 8.76
CA SER A 52 -14.08 -10.41 8.65
C SER A 52 -13.05 -10.44 9.77
N ASP A 53 -11.77 -10.56 9.41
CA ASP A 53 -10.64 -10.40 10.33
C ASP A 53 -10.33 -8.91 10.54
N MET A 54 -9.60 -8.30 9.60
CA MET A 54 -9.21 -6.88 9.61
C MET A 54 -9.80 -6.09 8.43
N ALA A 55 -10.97 -6.48 7.94
CA ALA A 55 -11.49 -5.94 6.67
C ALA A 55 -11.85 -4.44 6.76
N GLN A 56 -12.34 -3.95 7.89
CA GLN A 56 -12.64 -2.54 8.09
C GLN A 56 -11.38 -1.67 7.98
N ALA A 57 -10.28 -2.09 8.61
CA ALA A 57 -9.00 -1.39 8.55
C ALA A 57 -8.41 -1.41 7.14
N GLN A 58 -8.46 -2.55 6.45
CA GLN A 58 -8.05 -2.67 5.05
C GLN A 58 -8.86 -1.74 4.14
N ILE A 59 -10.19 -1.70 4.32
CA ILE A 59 -11.04 -0.78 3.56
C ILE A 59 -10.68 0.67 3.82
N ALA A 60 -10.45 1.04 5.08
CA ALA A 60 -10.10 2.40 5.44
C ALA A 60 -8.76 2.84 4.81
N VAL A 61 -7.75 1.96 4.83
CA VAL A 61 -6.48 2.19 4.10
C VAL A 61 -6.71 2.28 2.60
N GLY A 62 -7.50 1.37 2.01
CA GLY A 62 -7.85 1.41 0.60
C GLY A 62 -8.44 2.75 0.17
N CYS A 63 -9.44 3.23 0.92
CA CYS A 63 -10.06 4.53 0.69
C CYS A 63 -9.05 5.69 0.83
N GLY A 64 -8.18 5.64 1.83
CA GLY A 64 -7.12 6.63 2.02
C GLY A 64 -6.13 6.65 0.85
N GLU A 65 -5.62 5.49 0.42
CA GLU A 65 -4.69 5.39 -0.71
C GLU A 65 -5.33 5.89 -2.01
N ALA A 66 -6.63 5.63 -2.23
CA ALA A 66 -7.35 6.16 -3.37
C ALA A 66 -7.40 7.69 -3.36
N GLN A 67 -7.53 8.33 -2.19
CA GLN A 67 -7.44 9.79 -2.08
C GLN A 67 -6.03 10.31 -2.35
N LEU A 68 -4.99 9.63 -1.85
CA LEU A 68 -3.59 9.98 -2.14
C LEU A 68 -3.29 9.93 -3.64
N MET A 69 -3.86 8.96 -4.35
CA MET A 69 -3.72 8.80 -5.80
C MET A 69 -4.56 9.79 -6.62
N LEU A 70 -5.75 10.15 -6.14
CA LEU A 70 -6.74 10.98 -6.83
C LEU A 70 -7.14 12.19 -5.99
N ARG A 71 -6.25 13.17 -5.88
CA ARG A 71 -6.49 14.48 -5.29
C ARG A 71 -7.77 15.10 -5.86
N CYS A 72 -8.79 15.11 -5.02
CA CYS A 72 -10.13 15.57 -5.37
C CYS A 72 -10.86 15.97 -4.08
N GLN A 73 -11.59 17.09 -4.11
CA GLN A 73 -12.38 17.54 -2.96
C GLN A 73 -13.76 16.87 -2.89
N ASN A 74 -14.27 16.34 -4.01
CA ASN A 74 -15.62 15.80 -4.09
C ASN A 74 -15.59 14.27 -4.10
N TRP A 75 -15.91 13.65 -2.97
CA TRP A 75 -15.99 12.21 -2.81
C TRP A 75 -17.37 11.80 -2.29
N ASP A 76 -18.03 10.89 -3.01
CA ASP A 76 -19.24 10.17 -2.56
C ASP A 76 -19.00 8.68 -2.78
N PHE A 77 -18.23 8.10 -1.87
CA PHE A 77 -17.70 6.74 -1.99
C PHE A 77 -18.23 5.88 -0.86
N LYS A 78 -18.92 4.79 -1.19
CA LYS A 78 -19.51 3.86 -0.22
C LYS A 78 -18.78 2.54 -0.26
N THR A 79 -18.64 1.90 0.88
CA THR A 79 -18.02 0.57 1.01
C THR A 79 -19.06 -0.41 1.54
N LYS A 80 -19.05 -1.64 1.03
CA LYS A 80 -19.87 -2.73 1.55
C LYS A 80 -19.02 -3.98 1.72
N LEU A 81 -19.04 -4.49 2.94
CA LEU A 81 -18.48 -5.78 3.29
C LEU A 81 -19.51 -6.87 2.98
N ILE A 82 -19.09 -7.87 2.22
CA ILE A 82 -19.91 -9.01 1.83
C ILE A 82 -19.27 -10.27 2.43
N CYS A 83 -19.93 -10.84 3.44
CA CYS A 83 -19.55 -12.16 3.96
C CYS A 83 -20.12 -13.25 3.05
N THR A 84 -19.28 -14.21 2.68
CA THR A 84 -19.64 -15.32 1.78
C THR A 84 -19.19 -16.65 2.37
N ASN A 85 -19.62 -17.78 1.79
CA ASN A 85 -19.18 -19.12 2.24
C ASN A 85 -17.83 -19.55 1.63
N ARG A 86 -16.97 -18.61 1.25
CA ARG A 86 -15.60 -18.87 0.76
C ARG A 86 -14.60 -18.83 1.91
N SER A 87 -13.38 -19.31 1.64
CA SER A 87 -12.23 -19.10 2.54
C SER A 87 -12.16 -17.64 2.97
N ALA A 88 -11.95 -17.42 4.27
CA ALA A 88 -11.89 -16.08 4.81
C ALA A 88 -10.77 -15.26 4.17
N SER A 89 -10.96 -13.95 4.13
CA SER A 89 -9.95 -12.99 3.69
C SER A 89 -9.38 -12.24 4.89
N GLY A 90 -8.11 -11.83 4.77
CA GLY A 90 -7.39 -11.22 5.87
C GLY A 90 -6.16 -10.47 5.38
N ILE A 91 -5.18 -10.33 6.26
CA ILE A 91 -4.04 -9.43 6.05
C ILE A 91 -3.13 -9.94 4.94
N VAL A 92 -3.04 -9.18 3.85
CA VAL A 92 -2.07 -9.40 2.77
C VAL A 92 -1.41 -8.07 2.39
N ARG A 93 -0.10 -8.09 2.10
CA ARG A 93 0.69 -6.89 1.73
C ARG A 93 -0.04 -6.05 0.67
N GLY A 94 -0.17 -4.75 0.96
CA GLY A 94 -1.06 -3.83 0.23
C GLY A 94 -2.24 -3.37 1.09
N PHE A 95 -2.77 -4.25 1.94
CA PHE A 95 -3.74 -3.93 2.99
C PHE A 95 -4.94 -3.07 2.52
N GLY A 96 -5.64 -3.53 1.48
CA GLY A 96 -6.82 -2.86 0.91
C GLY A 96 -6.51 -1.76 -0.11
N GLY A 97 -5.34 -1.15 -0.03
CA GLY A 97 -4.80 -0.19 -1.00
C GLY A 97 -4.75 -0.74 -2.43
N HIS A 98 -4.04 -1.86 -2.60
CA HIS A 98 -3.91 -2.51 -3.90
C HIS A 98 -5.25 -3.03 -4.43
N GLU A 99 -6.12 -3.50 -3.55
CA GLU A 99 -7.43 -4.05 -3.89
C GLU A 99 -8.35 -2.99 -4.49
N LEU A 100 -8.40 -1.80 -3.88
CA LEU A 100 -9.17 -0.69 -4.44
C LEU A 100 -8.49 -0.10 -5.67
N ASN A 101 -7.17 0.09 -5.65
CA ASN A 101 -6.42 0.62 -6.80
C ASN A 101 -6.60 -0.27 -8.04
N ALA A 102 -6.53 -1.59 -7.90
CA ALA A 102 -6.77 -2.54 -8.97
C ALA A 102 -8.22 -2.49 -9.48
N ALA A 103 -9.20 -2.31 -8.59
CA ALA A 103 -10.61 -2.20 -8.98
C ALA A 103 -10.94 -0.86 -9.67
N LEU A 104 -10.28 0.24 -9.30
CA LEU A 104 -10.43 1.57 -9.92
C LEU A 104 -9.70 1.67 -11.27
N SER A 105 -8.58 0.95 -11.43
CA SER A 105 -7.68 1.08 -12.58
C SER A 105 -8.37 0.92 -13.95
N PRO A 106 -9.27 -0.06 -14.17
CA PRO A 106 -9.99 -0.16 -15.45
C PRO A 106 -10.85 1.06 -15.77
N LEU A 107 -11.52 1.65 -14.77
CA LEU A 107 -12.32 2.85 -14.95
C LEU A 107 -11.45 4.06 -15.30
N LEU A 108 -10.34 4.23 -14.60
CA LEU A 108 -9.37 5.30 -14.88
C LEU A 108 -8.77 5.15 -16.29
N GLN A 109 -8.44 3.93 -16.72
CA GLN A 109 -7.96 3.66 -18.07
C GLN A 109 -8.98 4.05 -19.13
N GLU A 110 -10.26 3.70 -18.96
CA GLU A 110 -11.30 4.09 -19.91
C GLU A 110 -11.49 5.61 -19.98
N ILE A 111 -11.37 6.31 -18.85
CA ILE A 111 -11.47 7.78 -18.80
C ILE A 111 -10.28 8.42 -19.51
N MET A 112 -9.05 8.02 -19.17
CA MET A 112 -7.85 8.56 -19.79
C MET A 112 -7.81 8.27 -21.29
N LYS A 113 -8.27 7.09 -21.72
CA LYS A 113 -8.43 6.73 -23.13
C LYS A 113 -9.39 7.67 -23.84
N LYS A 114 -10.61 7.87 -23.30
CA LYS A 114 -11.63 8.74 -23.90
C LYS A 114 -11.17 10.20 -23.99
N ALA A 115 -10.39 10.66 -23.02
CA ALA A 115 -9.84 12.02 -23.00
C ALA A 115 -8.48 12.15 -23.70
N SER A 116 -7.93 11.07 -24.27
CA SER A 116 -6.59 11.02 -24.89
C SER A 116 -5.47 11.54 -23.98
N LEU A 117 -5.55 11.22 -22.68
CA LEU A 117 -4.59 11.66 -21.66
C LEU A 117 -3.41 10.70 -21.55
N ASP A 118 -2.20 11.22 -21.43
CA ASP A 118 -1.02 10.43 -21.04
C ASP A 118 -1.16 9.98 -19.57
N PRO A 119 -1.09 8.67 -19.27
CA PRO A 119 -1.29 8.16 -17.91
C PRO A 119 -0.18 8.57 -16.93
N VAL A 120 1.07 8.75 -17.37
CA VAL A 120 2.14 9.26 -16.51
C VAL A 120 1.83 10.70 -16.11
N GLN A 121 1.42 11.53 -17.07
CA GLN A 121 1.05 12.92 -16.78
C GLN A 121 -0.23 13.01 -15.94
N PHE A 122 -1.20 12.13 -16.18
CA PHE A 122 -2.42 12.05 -15.40
C PHE A 122 -2.14 11.75 -13.92
N PHE A 123 -1.36 10.71 -13.63
CA PHE A 123 -1.03 10.37 -12.25
C PHE A 123 -0.16 11.44 -11.59
N LYS A 124 0.86 11.97 -12.29
CA LYS A 124 1.70 13.08 -11.80
C LYS A 124 0.88 14.32 -11.45
N LYS A 125 -0.21 14.58 -12.17
CA LYS A 125 -1.07 15.73 -11.94
C LYS A 125 -2.00 15.55 -10.74
N ASN A 126 -2.47 14.33 -10.51
CA ASN A 126 -3.60 14.05 -9.64
C ASN A 126 -3.24 13.40 -8.31
N TYR A 127 -1.99 13.02 -8.02
CA TYR A 127 -1.66 12.61 -6.65
C TYR A 127 -1.62 13.83 -5.70
N VAL A 128 -1.79 13.58 -4.41
CA VAL A 128 -1.77 14.61 -3.35
C VAL A 128 -0.35 15.15 -3.15
N LYS A 129 -0.16 16.46 -3.31
CA LYS A 129 1.12 17.16 -3.21
C LYS A 129 1.34 17.77 -1.82
N PRO A 130 2.58 18.16 -1.48
CA PRO A 130 2.87 18.82 -0.21
C PRO A 130 1.99 20.06 -0.01
N GLY A 131 1.43 20.21 1.18
CA GLY A 131 0.49 21.29 1.53
C GLY A 131 -0.96 21.04 1.15
N GLU A 132 -1.27 19.96 0.40
CA GLU A 132 -2.64 19.60 0.04
C GLU A 132 -3.26 18.61 1.04
N GLY A 133 -4.59 18.61 1.10
CA GLY A 133 -5.35 17.83 2.08
C GLY A 133 -5.84 16.47 1.57
N TYR A 134 -5.95 15.50 2.47
CA TYR A 134 -6.56 14.19 2.23
C TYR A 134 -7.16 13.63 3.51
N THR A 135 -8.10 12.68 3.40
CA THR A 135 -8.61 11.93 4.55
C THR A 135 -7.95 10.55 4.61
N TRP A 136 -7.44 10.17 5.78
CA TRP A 136 -6.78 8.87 5.97
C TRP A 136 -7.70 7.84 6.66
N ARG A 137 -7.13 6.68 7.03
CA ARG A 137 -7.87 5.50 7.49
C ARG A 137 -8.62 5.73 8.81
N GLU A 138 -8.20 6.67 9.66
CA GLU A 138 -8.90 7.02 10.90
C GLU A 138 -10.09 7.96 10.68
N GLY A 139 -10.36 8.33 9.43
CA GLY A 139 -11.40 9.30 9.08
C GLY A 139 -11.03 10.76 9.40
N LYS A 140 -9.77 11.02 9.77
CA LYS A 140 -9.25 12.37 10.02
C LYS A 140 -8.72 13.01 8.74
N HIS A 141 -8.87 14.33 8.64
CA HIS A 141 -8.27 15.12 7.56
C HIS A 141 -6.83 15.49 7.91
N TRP A 142 -5.94 15.31 6.96
CA TRP A 142 -4.51 15.54 7.09
C TRP A 142 -4.01 16.44 5.97
N VAL A 143 -2.96 17.21 6.26
CA VAL A 143 -2.19 17.95 5.26
C VAL A 143 -0.95 17.14 4.91
N CYS A 144 -0.71 16.90 3.63
CA CYS A 144 0.46 16.19 3.15
C CYS A 144 1.74 16.97 3.50
N ARG A 145 2.59 16.36 4.33
CA ARG A 145 3.93 16.86 4.71
C ARG A 145 5.05 16.13 3.96
N GLY A 146 4.69 15.25 3.02
CA GLY A 146 5.64 14.49 2.22
C GLY A 146 6.40 15.35 1.22
N THR A 147 7.17 14.70 0.36
CA THR A 147 7.91 15.36 -0.74
C THR A 147 7.08 15.35 -2.02
N ASP A 148 7.31 16.34 -2.89
CA ASP A 148 6.75 16.34 -4.25
C ASP A 148 7.51 15.31 -5.12
N TYR A 149 6.83 14.21 -5.46
CA TYR A 149 7.38 13.14 -6.29
C TYR A 149 7.35 13.42 -7.81
N SER A 150 6.88 14.58 -8.27
CA SER A 150 6.78 14.91 -9.70
C SER A 150 8.11 14.74 -10.43
N GLY A 151 9.21 15.21 -9.82
CA GLY A 151 10.55 15.06 -10.36
C GLY A 151 10.99 13.59 -10.46
N THR A 152 10.69 12.78 -9.45
CA THR A 152 10.98 11.34 -9.45
C THR A 152 10.17 10.60 -10.51
N ILE A 153 8.90 10.95 -10.70
CA ILE A 153 8.05 10.40 -11.76
C ILE A 153 8.63 10.74 -13.14
N ASP A 154 9.06 11.98 -13.34
CA ASP A 154 9.68 12.41 -14.61
C ASP A 154 11.01 11.68 -14.85
N CYS A 155 11.86 11.53 -13.84
CA CYS A 155 13.10 10.77 -13.93
C CYS A 155 12.83 9.29 -14.28
N GLY A 156 11.85 8.66 -13.63
CA GLY A 156 11.46 7.28 -13.90
C GLY A 156 10.91 7.09 -15.31
N ALA A 157 10.06 8.01 -15.77
CA ALA A 157 9.53 8.01 -17.12
C ALA A 157 10.63 8.20 -18.17
N GLN A 158 11.58 9.10 -17.92
CA GLN A 158 12.75 9.31 -18.78
C GLN A 158 13.64 8.07 -18.84
N ALA A 159 14.00 7.49 -17.69
CA ALA A 159 14.83 6.28 -17.61
C ALA A 159 14.17 5.09 -18.32
N PHE A 160 12.84 4.98 -18.25
CA PHE A 160 12.10 3.97 -18.99
C PHE A 160 12.03 4.25 -20.50
N GLY A 161 12.29 5.48 -20.95
CA GLY A 161 12.08 5.90 -22.35
C GLY A 161 10.60 6.04 -22.70
N TRP A 162 9.77 6.52 -21.77
CA TRP A 162 8.31 6.60 -21.92
C TRP A 162 7.89 7.36 -23.17
N LYS A 163 8.51 8.52 -23.43
CA LYS A 163 8.18 9.40 -24.57
C LYS A 163 8.35 8.70 -25.93
N ASP A 164 9.33 7.81 -26.05
CA ASP A 164 9.62 7.09 -27.29
C ASP A 164 8.76 5.83 -27.44
N LYS A 165 8.36 5.23 -26.30
CA LYS A 165 7.62 3.97 -26.27
C LYS A 165 6.11 4.17 -26.29
N TRP A 166 5.60 5.17 -25.61
CA TRP A 166 4.16 5.43 -25.53
C TRP A 166 3.68 6.18 -26.78
N ARG A 167 2.87 5.51 -27.59
CA ARG A 167 2.35 6.04 -28.87
C ARG A 167 0.89 6.49 -28.79
N GLY A 168 0.35 6.61 -27.58
CA GLY A 168 -1.06 6.86 -27.33
C GLY A 168 -1.85 5.58 -27.00
N TRP A 169 -3.12 5.76 -26.65
CA TRP A 169 -3.99 4.65 -26.26
C TRP A 169 -4.29 3.71 -27.43
N LEU A 170 -4.24 2.41 -27.16
CA LEU A 170 -4.45 1.34 -28.13
C LEU A 170 -3.49 1.39 -29.34
N GLN A 171 -2.37 2.11 -29.21
CA GLN A 171 -1.30 2.13 -30.19
C GLN A 171 -0.12 1.31 -29.65
N PRO A 172 0.25 0.20 -30.30
CA PRO A 172 1.37 -0.60 -29.85
C PRO A 172 2.68 0.19 -30.02
N THR A 173 3.57 0.05 -29.06
CA THR A 173 4.97 0.51 -29.19
C THR A 173 5.66 -0.19 -30.35
N GLU A 174 5.36 -1.48 -30.52
CA GLU A 174 5.93 -2.31 -31.57
C GLU A 174 4.93 -3.39 -32.01
N THR A 175 4.93 -3.68 -33.32
CA THR A 175 4.14 -4.74 -33.93
C THR A 175 5.05 -5.76 -34.59
N ARG A 176 4.93 -7.04 -34.20
CA ARG A 176 5.69 -8.16 -34.78
C ARG A 176 4.73 -9.26 -35.26
N GLY A 177 4.30 -9.18 -36.51
CA GLY A 177 3.28 -10.09 -37.06
C GLY A 177 1.97 -10.00 -36.27
N VAL A 178 1.58 -11.08 -35.58
CA VAL A 178 0.40 -11.12 -34.70
C VAL A 178 0.65 -10.57 -33.30
N LYS A 179 1.91 -10.37 -32.89
CA LYS A 179 2.24 -9.85 -31.56
C LYS A 179 2.13 -8.33 -31.53
N ARG A 180 1.63 -7.79 -30.42
CA ARG A 180 1.56 -6.36 -30.10
C ARG A 180 2.24 -6.14 -28.76
N ILE A 181 3.13 -5.15 -28.69
CA ILE A 181 3.81 -4.77 -27.46
C ILE A 181 3.26 -3.41 -27.04
N GLY A 182 2.76 -3.33 -25.81
CA GLY A 182 2.29 -2.08 -25.19
C GLY A 182 3.10 -1.74 -23.94
N VAL A 183 2.96 -0.51 -23.49
CA VAL A 183 3.53 -0.02 -22.24
C VAL A 183 2.43 0.56 -21.36
N GLY A 184 2.65 0.53 -20.05
CA GLY A 184 1.73 1.06 -19.06
C GLY A 184 2.47 1.58 -17.85
N VAL A 185 1.75 2.32 -17.02
CA VAL A 185 2.23 2.83 -15.74
C VAL A 185 1.20 2.49 -14.68
N GLY A 186 1.69 2.09 -13.51
CA GLY A 186 0.90 1.96 -12.29
C GLY A 186 1.42 2.95 -11.26
N ILE A 187 0.54 3.39 -10.38
CA ILE A 187 0.91 4.18 -9.21
C ILE A 187 0.48 3.43 -7.96
N HIS A 188 1.29 3.56 -6.92
CA HIS A 188 0.95 3.16 -5.57
C HIS A 188 1.33 4.31 -4.66
N GLY A 189 0.39 4.73 -3.82
CA GLY A 189 0.63 5.69 -2.77
C GLY A 189 0.23 5.05 -1.46
N ASN A 190 1.07 5.19 -0.44
CA ASN A 190 0.75 4.86 0.93
C ASN A 190 1.20 6.04 1.80
N THR A 191 0.63 6.17 2.99
CA THR A 191 1.10 7.13 3.98
C THR A 191 1.16 6.46 5.35
N ASP A 192 1.99 7.04 6.18
CA ASP A 192 2.05 6.80 7.61
C ASP A 192 1.93 8.18 8.25
N VAL A 193 0.84 8.41 8.98
CA VAL A 193 0.57 9.69 9.65
C VAL A 193 1.02 9.65 11.12
N GLY A 194 1.74 8.60 11.54
CA GLY A 194 2.12 8.35 12.91
C GLY A 194 0.92 7.98 13.78
N GLU A 195 -0.05 7.26 13.20
CA GLU A 195 -1.28 6.86 13.88
C GLU A 195 -1.11 5.68 14.84
N ASP A 196 -0.07 4.87 14.63
CA ASP A 196 0.23 3.69 15.43
C ASP A 196 1.43 3.97 16.36
N GLU A 197 1.33 3.49 17.59
CA GLU A 197 2.38 3.61 18.59
C GLU A 197 3.19 2.31 18.68
N SER A 198 4.49 2.44 18.96
CA SER A 198 5.36 1.29 19.22
C SER A 198 6.43 1.70 20.23
N GLU A 199 6.68 0.83 21.19
CA GLU A 199 7.60 1.10 22.30
C GLU A 199 8.74 0.08 22.34
N ALA A 200 9.90 0.55 22.77
CA ALA A 200 11.08 -0.27 23.02
C ALA A 200 11.87 0.33 24.17
N TYR A 201 12.52 -0.50 24.99
CA TYR A 201 13.49 -0.02 25.97
C TYR A 201 14.89 -0.52 25.64
N VAL A 202 15.88 0.36 25.76
CA VAL A 202 17.28 0.04 25.50
C VAL A 202 18.02 0.01 26.83
N ARG A 203 18.55 -1.16 27.19
CA ARG A 203 19.38 -1.35 28.37
C ARG A 203 20.86 -1.23 27.99
N LEU A 204 21.58 -0.36 28.69
CA LEU A 204 23.04 -0.32 28.62
C LEU A 204 23.62 -1.29 29.67
N ASN A 205 24.51 -2.18 29.23
CA ASN A 205 25.14 -3.17 30.08
C ASN A 205 26.51 -2.70 30.58
N PRO A 206 26.99 -3.19 31.74
CA PRO A 206 28.31 -2.80 32.29
C PRO A 206 29.51 -3.12 31.40
N ASP A 207 29.37 -4.05 30.44
CA ASP A 207 30.40 -4.44 29.47
C ASP A 207 30.42 -3.54 28.22
N ALA A 208 29.74 -2.40 28.27
CA ALA A 208 29.57 -1.45 27.18
C ALA A 208 28.92 -2.07 25.92
N THR A 209 27.98 -3.00 26.14
CA THR A 209 27.00 -3.43 25.13
C THR A 209 25.63 -2.81 25.39
N ALA A 210 24.77 -2.81 24.39
CA ALA A 210 23.37 -2.38 24.50
C ALA A 210 22.43 -3.53 24.15
N THR A 211 21.34 -3.69 24.89
CA THR A 211 20.28 -4.66 24.61
C THR A 211 18.96 -3.93 24.37
N ILE A 212 18.40 -4.11 23.18
CA ILE A 212 17.08 -3.60 22.79
C ILE A 212 16.03 -4.62 23.21
N HIS A 213 15.03 -4.15 23.95
CA HIS A 213 13.86 -4.93 24.33
C HIS A 213 12.64 -4.39 23.61
N VAL A 214 12.09 -5.21 22.72
CA VAL A 214 10.99 -4.86 21.83
C VAL A 214 10.35 -6.14 21.27
N SER A 215 9.02 -6.17 21.27
CA SER A 215 8.25 -7.32 20.76
C SER A 215 8.07 -7.25 19.23
N ILE A 216 9.19 -7.27 18.49
CA ILE A 216 9.18 -7.20 17.03
C ILE A 216 9.62 -8.52 16.39
N SER A 217 8.71 -9.12 15.63
CA SER A 217 8.96 -10.35 14.88
C SER A 217 9.80 -10.08 13.62
N GLU A 218 10.29 -11.15 12.99
CA GLU A 218 11.01 -11.06 11.72
C GLU A 218 10.47 -12.08 10.73
N SER A 219 10.22 -11.61 9.51
CA SER A 219 9.67 -12.39 8.40
C SER A 219 10.44 -12.18 7.09
N GLY A 220 11.66 -11.61 7.18
CA GLY A 220 12.58 -11.39 6.06
C GLY A 220 12.70 -9.93 5.60
N MET A 221 12.05 -9.00 6.30
CA MET A 221 12.09 -7.56 5.98
C MET A 221 13.27 -6.85 6.63
N GLY A 222 13.95 -7.50 7.57
CA GLY A 222 15.13 -6.96 8.26
C GLY A 222 14.81 -5.96 9.35
N GLN A 223 13.58 -5.94 9.87
CA GLN A 223 13.12 -4.98 10.88
C GLN A 223 13.99 -5.02 12.14
N ARG A 224 14.32 -6.23 12.62
CA ARG A 224 15.17 -6.42 13.79
C ARG A 224 16.58 -5.87 13.57
N SER A 225 17.14 -6.12 12.38
CA SER A 225 18.47 -5.61 12.03
C SER A 225 18.50 -4.08 11.91
N ASN A 226 17.41 -3.46 11.45
CA ASN A 226 17.30 -2.01 11.34
C ASN A 226 17.26 -1.36 12.71
N LEU A 227 16.56 -1.95 13.69
CA LEU A 227 16.57 -1.45 15.07
C LEU A 227 17.96 -1.52 15.70
N CYS A 228 18.71 -2.59 15.46
CA CYS A 228 20.10 -2.66 15.92
C CYS A 228 20.97 -1.55 15.30
N LYS A 229 20.81 -1.26 13.99
CA LYS A 229 21.51 -0.16 13.31
C LYS A 229 21.14 1.19 13.91
N MET A 230 19.85 1.45 14.12
CA MET A 230 19.35 2.70 14.71
C MET A 230 19.93 2.91 16.11
N ALA A 231 19.91 1.89 16.97
CA ALA A 231 20.47 1.99 18.31
C ALA A 231 22.00 2.17 18.28
N ALA A 232 22.72 1.44 17.42
CA ALA A 232 24.17 1.57 17.26
C ALA A 232 24.56 2.99 16.81
N GLU A 233 23.83 3.56 15.85
CA GLU A 233 24.03 4.92 15.34
C GLU A 233 23.76 5.96 16.44
N VAL A 234 22.65 5.87 17.16
CA VAL A 234 22.31 6.82 18.24
C VAL A 234 23.32 6.74 19.40
N LEU A 235 23.74 5.53 19.77
CA LEU A 235 24.68 5.30 20.87
C LEU A 235 26.15 5.47 20.46
N GLN A 236 26.44 5.61 19.16
CA GLN A 236 27.80 5.70 18.61
C GLN A 236 28.70 4.53 19.03
N ILE A 237 28.16 3.31 19.00
CA ILE A 237 28.91 2.06 19.27
C ILE A 237 28.89 1.13 18.05
N PRO A 238 29.86 0.20 17.92
CA PRO A 238 29.82 -0.83 16.88
C PRO A 238 28.53 -1.65 16.96
N ILE A 239 27.93 -1.99 15.82
CA ILE A 239 26.67 -2.75 15.75
C ILE A 239 26.79 -4.13 16.40
N GLU A 240 28.00 -4.71 16.41
CA GLU A 240 28.32 -5.98 17.05
C GLU A 240 28.15 -5.93 18.58
N ARG A 241 28.06 -4.72 19.16
CA ARG A 241 27.77 -4.49 20.58
C ARG A 241 26.29 -4.23 20.87
N VAL A 242 25.41 -4.35 19.87
CA VAL A 242 23.96 -4.17 20.01
C VAL A 242 23.24 -5.50 19.86
N ASN A 243 22.57 -5.93 20.92
CA ASN A 243 21.75 -7.12 20.98
C ASN A 243 20.26 -6.76 20.98
N ILE A 244 19.41 -7.69 20.56
CA ILE A 244 17.95 -7.54 20.60
C ILE A 244 17.31 -8.81 21.18
N THR A 245 16.37 -8.64 22.10
CA THR A 245 15.68 -9.78 22.74
C THR A 245 14.82 -10.56 21.75
N PRO A 246 14.55 -11.85 22.02
CA PRO A 246 13.52 -12.60 21.29
C PRO A 246 12.19 -11.86 21.30
N ALA A 247 11.38 -12.02 20.25
CA ALA A 247 10.03 -11.46 20.18
C ALA A 247 9.07 -12.28 21.06
N ASP A 248 9.15 -12.07 22.36
CA ASP A 248 8.43 -12.82 23.39
C ASP A 248 7.75 -11.84 24.35
N THR A 249 6.44 -12.04 24.58
CA THR A 249 5.60 -11.18 25.43
C THR A 249 5.91 -11.32 26.92
N LEU A 250 6.70 -12.32 27.34
CA LEU A 250 7.14 -12.46 28.73
C LEU A 250 8.27 -11.47 29.09
N VAL A 251 9.08 -11.06 28.13
CA VAL A 251 10.35 -10.31 28.36
C VAL A 251 10.39 -8.95 27.67
N ASN A 252 9.34 -8.61 26.93
CA ASN A 252 9.16 -7.32 26.26
C ASN A 252 7.83 -6.71 26.69
N PRO A 253 7.73 -5.36 26.71
CA PRO A 253 6.48 -4.66 26.99
C PRO A 253 5.41 -4.97 25.93
#